data_AF-I6P8G0-F1
#
_entry.id   AF-I6P8G0-F1
#
_cell.length_a   1.000
_cell.length_b   1.000
_cell.length_c   1.000
_cell.angle_alpha   90.00
_cell.angle_beta   90.00
_cell.angle_gamma   90.00
#
_symmetry.space_group_name_H-M   'P 1'
#
loop_
_entity.id
_entity.type
_entity.pdbx_description
1 polymer ?
#
loop_
_entity_poly.entity_id
_entity_poly.type
_entity_poly.pdbx_seq_one_letter_code
_entity_poly.pdbx_strand_id
1 'polypeptide(L)'
;GILTMEDLRNYKVDVVDAMSANVMGYNVHGMPPPSSGTLGLAMVLNILDSYGSLDAAKGNLGLHRLIEALKHMFAARMNLGDPNFVDISKTMSEMLSPTYAKKIQQRIFDNTTFSADYYMYRWSQLRDHGTSHFCIVDADRNAVSMTTTVNFVFGAGMLSPSTGIVLNNEMDDFSTPTEISPDKLPPAPANFIKSNKRPLSSMTPLIVTKDDQVVGVIGGSGGMYIIPAVTQVFINHFVLGMDP
;
A
#
# COMPACT_ATOMS: atom_id res chain seq x y z
N GLY A 1 22.49 8.16 17.25
CA GLY A 1 21.04 8.31 17.07
C GLY A 1 20.41 8.82 18.35
N ILE A 2 19.12 9.14 18.32
CA ILE A 2 18.36 9.61 19.50
C ILE A 2 17.61 8.48 20.24
N LEU A 3 17.69 7.25 19.73
CA LEU A 3 17.07 6.08 20.33
C LEU A 3 17.66 5.80 21.71
N THR A 4 16.78 5.59 22.69
CA THR A 4 17.12 5.27 24.07
C THR A 4 16.75 3.82 24.42
N MET A 5 17.31 3.30 25.52
CA MET A 5 16.90 2.00 26.05
C MET A 5 15.44 1.97 26.50
N GLU A 6 14.90 3.13 26.88
CA GLU A 6 13.51 3.25 27.31
C GLU A 6 12.56 3.08 26.12
N ASP A 7 12.91 3.63 24.95
CA ASP A 7 12.15 3.42 23.71
C ASP A 7 12.05 1.93 23.36
N LEU A 8 13.17 1.19 23.50
CA LEU A 8 13.20 -0.25 23.24
C LEU A 8 12.38 -1.07 24.24
N ARG A 9 12.42 -0.71 25.53
CA ARG A 9 11.67 -1.42 26.59
C ARG A 9 10.16 -1.19 26.50
N ASN A 10 9.76 0.00 26.06
CA ASN A 10 8.36 0.38 26.01
C ASN A 10 7.65 -0.04 24.72
N TYR A 11 8.40 -0.41 23.68
CA TYR A 11 7.81 -0.87 22.43
C TYR A 11 7.02 -2.18 22.62
N LYS A 12 5.79 -2.20 22.10
CA LYS A 12 4.94 -3.38 21.98
C LYS A 12 4.39 -3.48 20.57
N VAL A 13 4.31 -4.71 20.06
CA VAL A 13 3.65 -4.98 18.79
C VAL A 13 2.14 -4.96 19.01
N ASP A 14 1.44 -4.26 18.12
CA ASP A 14 -0.02 -4.26 18.11
C ASP A 14 -0.52 -5.51 17.36
N VAL A 15 -1.36 -6.31 18.02
CA VAL A 15 -2.12 -7.39 17.38
C VAL A 15 -3.52 -6.87 17.13
N VAL A 16 -3.86 -6.69 15.86
CA VAL A 16 -5.13 -6.09 15.43
C VAL A 16 -5.80 -6.96 14.38
N ASP A 17 -7.11 -6.82 14.26
CA ASP A 17 -7.86 -7.47 13.19
C ASP A 17 -7.39 -6.95 11.82
N ALA A 18 -7.38 -7.86 10.84
CA ALA A 18 -7.06 -7.51 9.47
C ALA A 18 -8.11 -6.55 8.91
N MET A 19 -7.64 -5.56 8.17
CA MET A 19 -8.51 -4.74 7.35
C MET A 19 -9.05 -5.61 6.21
N SER A 20 -10.37 -5.59 6.02
CA SER A 20 -11.04 -6.37 4.97
C SER A 20 -11.69 -5.46 3.95
N ALA A 21 -11.57 -5.82 2.66
CA ALA A 21 -12.29 -5.15 1.57
C ALA A 21 -12.88 -6.20 0.62
N ASN A 22 -14.12 -5.97 0.16
CA ASN A 22 -14.73 -6.78 -0.88
C ASN A 22 -14.49 -6.12 -2.23
N VAL A 23 -13.81 -6.82 -3.14
CA VAL A 23 -13.39 -6.29 -4.44
C VAL A 23 -13.50 -7.38 -5.50
N MET A 24 -14.17 -7.07 -6.61
CA MET A 24 -14.33 -8.00 -7.74
C MET A 24 -14.86 -9.40 -7.35
N GLY A 25 -15.69 -9.49 -6.31
CA GLY A 25 -16.23 -10.76 -5.80
C GLY A 25 -15.31 -11.58 -4.90
N TYR A 26 -14.21 -10.99 -4.41
CA TYR A 26 -13.30 -11.60 -3.43
C TYR A 26 -13.22 -10.72 -2.17
N ASN A 27 -12.96 -11.36 -1.02
CA ASN A 27 -12.61 -10.65 0.20
C ASN A 27 -11.07 -10.65 0.33
N VAL A 28 -10.48 -9.46 0.36
CA VAL A 28 -9.05 -9.29 0.63
C VAL A 28 -8.86 -8.86 2.09
N HIS A 29 -7.99 -9.58 2.80
CA HIS A 29 -7.65 -9.33 4.19
C HIS A 29 -6.19 -8.91 4.27
N GLY A 30 -5.91 -7.72 4.79
CA GLY A 30 -4.57 -7.16 4.82
C GLY A 30 -4.34 -6.23 5.99
N MET A 31 -3.23 -5.49 5.92
CA MET A 31 -2.87 -4.53 6.97
C MET A 31 -3.77 -3.29 6.94
N PRO A 32 -4.25 -2.80 8.10
CA PRO A 32 -4.80 -1.45 8.22
C PRO A 32 -3.68 -0.39 8.15
N PRO A 33 -4.04 0.91 8.08
CA PRO A 33 -3.10 2.01 8.32
C PRO A 33 -2.30 1.81 9.63
N PRO A 34 -0.99 2.16 9.65
CA PRO A 34 -0.28 3.03 8.72
C PRO A 34 0.18 2.39 7.41
N SER A 35 -0.13 1.12 7.12
CA SER A 35 0.03 0.64 5.74
C SER A 35 -1.04 1.23 4.81
N SER A 36 -0.61 1.71 3.64
CA SER A 36 -1.51 2.15 2.56
C SER A 36 -1.87 1.02 1.58
N GLY A 37 -1.29 -0.17 1.75
CA GLY A 37 -1.34 -1.26 0.77
C GLY A 37 -2.75 -1.76 0.45
N THR A 38 -3.47 -2.23 1.49
CA THR A 38 -4.82 -2.80 1.36
C THR A 38 -5.81 -1.79 0.81
N LEU A 39 -5.77 -0.55 1.31
CA LEU A 39 -6.61 0.57 0.82
C LEU A 39 -6.31 0.91 -0.64
N GLY A 40 -5.02 0.98 -0.99
CA GLY A 40 -4.58 1.30 -2.34
C GLY A 40 -5.03 0.25 -3.36
N LEU A 41 -4.82 -1.03 -3.04
CA LEU A 41 -5.31 -2.14 -3.85
C LEU A 41 -6.84 -2.10 -3.98
N ALA A 42 -7.57 -1.90 -2.88
CA ALA A 42 -9.02 -1.85 -2.90
C ALA A 42 -9.56 -0.71 -3.78
N MET A 43 -8.95 0.49 -3.69
CA MET A 43 -9.33 1.63 -4.53
C MET A 43 -9.14 1.32 -6.02
N VAL A 44 -8.00 0.76 -6.41
CA VAL A 44 -7.71 0.44 -7.83
C VAL A 44 -8.67 -0.61 -8.35
N LEU A 45 -8.92 -1.67 -7.58
CA LEU A 45 -9.85 -2.74 -7.99
C LEU A 45 -11.28 -2.24 -8.08
N ASN A 46 -11.74 -1.40 -7.15
CA ASN A 46 -13.06 -0.76 -7.24
C ASN A 46 -13.20 0.14 -8.47
N ILE A 47 -12.14 0.84 -8.87
CA ILE A 47 -12.15 1.67 -10.09
C ILE A 47 -12.34 0.79 -11.32
N LEU A 48 -11.58 -0.31 -11.44
CA LEU A 48 -11.70 -1.24 -12.55
C LEU A 48 -13.06 -1.97 -12.56
N ASP A 49 -13.55 -2.39 -11.39
CA ASP A 49 -14.86 -3.04 -11.23
C ASP A 49 -16.02 -2.13 -11.69
N SER A 50 -15.86 -0.81 -11.51
CA SER A 50 -16.88 0.17 -11.90
C SER A 50 -17.11 0.32 -13.42
N TYR A 51 -16.28 -0.31 -14.26
CA TYR A 51 -16.55 -0.48 -15.70
C TYR A 51 -17.65 -1.52 -15.97
N GLY A 52 -17.99 -2.37 -14.99
CA GLY A 52 -19.08 -3.35 -15.08
C GLY A 52 -18.75 -4.61 -15.88
N SER A 53 -17.49 -4.80 -16.28
CA SER A 53 -17.02 -6.02 -16.96
C SER A 53 -15.56 -6.30 -16.60
N LEU A 54 -15.23 -7.57 -16.38
CA LEU A 54 -13.85 -8.04 -16.18
C LEU A 54 -12.97 -7.80 -17.42
N ASP A 55 -13.58 -7.61 -18.60
CA ASP A 55 -12.85 -7.18 -19.81
C ASP A 55 -12.15 -5.84 -19.62
N ALA A 56 -12.56 -5.06 -18.61
CA ALA A 56 -11.91 -3.80 -18.28
C ALA A 56 -10.44 -3.94 -17.89
N ALA A 57 -10.01 -5.12 -17.46
CA ALA A 57 -8.62 -5.42 -17.12
C ALA A 57 -7.84 -6.11 -18.26
N LYS A 58 -8.46 -6.40 -19.41
CA LYS A 58 -7.84 -7.21 -20.47
C LYS A 58 -7.03 -6.39 -21.47
N GLY A 59 -5.90 -6.94 -21.89
CA GLY A 59 -5.06 -6.45 -22.98
C GLY A 59 -4.50 -5.04 -22.76
N ASN A 60 -4.10 -4.38 -23.85
CA ASN A 60 -3.48 -3.06 -23.80
C ASN A 60 -4.39 -1.99 -23.17
N LEU A 61 -5.70 -2.07 -23.43
CA LEU A 61 -6.66 -1.14 -22.83
C LEU A 61 -6.80 -1.37 -21.32
N GLY A 62 -6.80 -2.64 -20.87
CA GLY A 62 -6.80 -2.95 -19.45
C GLY A 62 -5.56 -2.47 -18.72
N LEU A 63 -4.38 -2.64 -19.33
CA LEU A 63 -3.14 -2.09 -18.81
C LEU A 63 -3.19 -0.55 -18.70
N HIS A 64 -3.70 0.13 -19.73
CA HIS A 64 -3.90 1.58 -19.70
C HIS A 64 -4.79 2.00 -18.53
N ARG A 65 -5.97 1.38 -18.38
CA ARG A 65 -6.90 1.67 -17.28
C ARG A 65 -6.29 1.41 -15.90
N LEU A 66 -5.51 0.33 -15.76
CA LEU A 66 -4.78 0.03 -14.53
C LEU A 66 -3.76 1.12 -14.19
N ILE A 67 -2.97 1.57 -15.18
CA ILE A 67 -2.00 2.66 -15.00
C ILE A 67 -2.71 3.94 -14.55
N GLU A 68 -3.81 4.32 -15.20
CA GLU A 68 -4.58 5.52 -14.84
C GLU A 68 -5.20 5.42 -13.43
N ALA A 69 -5.73 4.25 -13.07
CA ALA A 69 -6.27 4.00 -11.73
C ALA A 69 -5.16 4.09 -10.65
N LEU A 70 -3.97 3.54 -10.93
CA LEU A 70 -2.82 3.64 -10.03
C LEU A 70 -2.40 5.08 -9.81
N LYS A 71 -2.36 5.93 -10.86
CA LYS A 71 -2.03 7.36 -10.72
C LYS A 71 -2.97 8.07 -9.74
N HIS A 72 -4.28 7.81 -9.84
CA HIS A 72 -5.27 8.35 -8.90
C HIS A 72 -5.08 7.81 -7.47
N MET A 73 -4.77 6.52 -7.32
CA MET A 73 -4.47 5.92 -6.01
C MET A 73 -3.23 6.55 -5.37
N PHE A 74 -2.14 6.72 -6.12
CA PHE A 74 -0.92 7.38 -5.62
C PHE A 74 -1.17 8.84 -5.21
N ALA A 75 -2.06 9.55 -5.90
CA ALA A 75 -2.47 10.89 -5.51
C ALA A 75 -3.26 10.92 -4.18
N ALA A 76 -4.10 9.90 -3.95
CA ALA A 76 -4.92 9.79 -2.75
C ALA A 76 -4.14 9.30 -1.52
N ARG A 77 -3.26 8.29 -1.67
CA ARG A 77 -2.64 7.55 -0.56
C ARG A 77 -1.83 8.41 0.40
N MET A 78 -1.24 9.52 -0.07
CA MET A 78 -0.43 10.40 0.78
C MET A 78 -1.27 11.24 1.76
N ASN A 79 -2.61 11.13 1.72
CA ASN A 79 -3.47 11.65 2.78
C ASN A 79 -3.65 10.67 3.95
N LEU A 80 -3.08 9.46 3.85
CA LEU A 80 -3.01 8.49 4.95
C LEU A 80 -1.80 8.76 5.86
N GLY A 81 -1.83 8.15 7.05
CA GLY A 81 -0.77 8.21 8.05
C GLY A 81 -1.12 7.31 9.23
N ASP A 82 -0.38 7.42 10.34
CA ASP A 82 -0.69 6.67 11.57
C ASP A 82 -2.02 7.16 12.19
N PRO A 83 -3.06 6.30 12.26
CA PRO A 83 -4.37 6.68 12.77
C PRO A 83 -4.36 7.08 14.25
N ASN A 84 -3.33 6.71 15.01
CA ASN A 84 -3.18 7.16 16.41
C ASN A 84 -2.79 8.64 16.52
N PHE A 85 -2.41 9.28 15.41
CA PHE A 85 -1.87 10.65 15.40
C PHE A 85 -2.60 11.60 14.46
N VAL A 86 -3.31 11.08 13.45
CA VAL A 86 -3.99 11.87 12.42
C VAL A 86 -5.32 11.22 12.05
N ASP A 87 -6.36 12.02 11.83
CA ASP A 87 -7.64 11.52 11.34
C ASP A 87 -7.56 11.26 9.83
N ILE A 88 -7.69 9.99 9.46
CA ILE A 88 -7.64 9.49 8.08
C ILE A 88 -8.98 8.89 7.63
N SER A 89 -10.02 8.99 8.46
CA SER A 89 -11.30 8.28 8.29
C SER A 89 -11.97 8.62 6.96
N LYS A 90 -11.91 9.91 6.56
CA LYS A 90 -12.43 10.36 5.27
C LYS A 90 -11.69 9.71 4.09
N THR A 91 -10.36 9.73 4.11
CA THR A 91 -9.55 9.15 3.03
C THR A 91 -9.77 7.65 2.94
N MET A 92 -9.83 6.94 4.07
CA MET A 92 -10.16 5.52 4.10
C MET A 92 -11.52 5.22 3.49
N SER A 93 -12.55 5.99 3.88
CA SER A 93 -13.92 5.85 3.36
C SER A 93 -13.98 6.12 1.85
N GLU A 94 -13.29 7.15 1.35
CA GLU A 94 -13.21 7.44 -0.08
C GLU A 94 -12.51 6.32 -0.86
N MET A 95 -11.35 5.84 -0.39
CA MET A 95 -10.59 4.78 -1.06
C MET A 95 -11.35 3.44 -1.12
N LEU A 96 -12.21 3.16 -0.14
CA LEU A 96 -13.03 1.95 -0.11
C LEU A 96 -14.37 2.08 -0.84
N SER A 97 -14.81 3.29 -1.15
CA SER A 97 -16.16 3.52 -1.67
C SER A 97 -16.29 3.17 -3.16
N PRO A 98 -17.19 2.25 -3.56
CA PRO A 98 -17.50 2.00 -4.97
C PRO A 98 -18.03 3.24 -5.68
N THR A 99 -18.82 4.07 -4.99
CA THR A 99 -19.34 5.33 -5.54
C THR A 99 -18.21 6.34 -5.81
N TYR A 100 -17.22 6.43 -4.93
CA TYR A 100 -16.05 7.27 -5.16
C TYR A 100 -15.20 6.72 -6.32
N ALA A 101 -14.98 5.39 -6.34
CA ALA A 101 -14.28 4.73 -7.43
C ALA A 101 -14.93 4.98 -8.79
N LYS A 102 -16.28 4.97 -8.88
CA LYS A 102 -17.00 5.31 -10.12
C LYS A 102 -16.74 6.75 -10.58
N LYS A 103 -16.66 7.70 -9.66
CA LYS A 103 -16.31 9.10 -9.98
C LYS A 103 -14.88 9.22 -10.52
N ILE A 104 -13.95 8.43 -9.99
CA ILE A 104 -12.58 8.36 -10.51
C ILE A 104 -12.55 7.67 -11.87
N GLN A 105 -13.29 6.58 -12.06
CA GLN A 105 -13.39 5.90 -13.36
C GLN A 105 -13.90 6.82 -14.46
N GLN A 106 -14.85 7.71 -14.18
CA GLN A 106 -15.33 8.72 -15.13
C GLN A 106 -14.27 9.75 -15.55
N ARG A 107 -13.13 9.80 -14.85
CA ARG A 107 -11.96 10.63 -15.19
C ARG A 107 -10.90 9.86 -15.99
N ILE A 108 -11.06 8.56 -16.16
CA ILE A 108 -10.12 7.73 -16.93
C ILE A 108 -10.63 7.66 -18.37
N PHE A 109 -9.83 8.21 -19.30
CA PHE A 109 -10.12 8.20 -20.73
C PHE A 109 -9.34 7.08 -21.40
N ASP A 110 -10.01 6.21 -22.14
CA ASP A 110 -9.41 5.01 -22.75
C ASP A 110 -8.32 5.28 -23.80
N ASN A 111 -8.25 6.52 -24.31
CA ASN A 111 -7.36 6.91 -25.41
C ASN A 111 -6.38 8.04 -25.05
N THR A 112 -6.35 8.50 -23.79
CA THR A 112 -5.60 9.69 -23.40
C THR A 112 -5.05 9.55 -21.98
N THR A 113 -3.84 10.07 -21.75
CA THR A 113 -3.26 10.32 -20.42
C THR A 113 -3.10 11.83 -20.24
N PHE A 114 -3.07 12.29 -18.99
CA PHE A 114 -2.89 13.69 -18.66
C PHE A 114 -1.57 13.93 -17.95
N SER A 115 -1.19 15.21 -17.81
CA SER A 115 -0.10 15.62 -16.93
C SER A 115 -0.46 15.34 -15.46
N ALA A 116 0.54 15.35 -14.59
CA ALA A 116 0.37 14.98 -13.19
C ALA A 116 -0.75 15.79 -12.48
N ASP A 117 -0.93 17.08 -12.80
CA ASP A 117 -1.88 17.97 -12.14
C ASP A 117 -3.34 17.47 -12.24
N TYR A 118 -3.64 16.71 -13.28
CA TYR A 118 -4.95 16.12 -13.51
C TYR A 118 -5.39 15.14 -12.40
N TYR A 119 -4.43 14.41 -11.82
CA TYR A 119 -4.70 13.35 -10.86
C TYR A 119 -4.92 13.88 -9.44
N MET A 120 -4.89 15.20 -9.25
CA MET A 120 -5.16 15.88 -7.97
C MET A 120 -4.18 15.46 -6.87
N TYR A 121 -2.92 15.21 -7.23
CA TYR A 121 -1.87 15.01 -6.24
C TYR A 121 -1.76 16.26 -5.36
N ARG A 122 -1.31 16.08 -4.13
CA ARG A 122 -1.04 17.20 -3.20
C ARG A 122 0.33 17.14 -2.58
N TRP A 123 0.87 15.93 -2.44
CA TRP A 123 2.02 15.67 -1.61
C TRP A 123 3.09 14.88 -2.35
N SER A 124 4.35 15.05 -1.96
CA SER A 124 5.44 14.18 -2.39
C SER A 124 5.15 12.72 -1.99
N GLN A 125 5.66 11.79 -2.79
CA GLN A 125 5.52 10.35 -2.54
C GLN A 125 6.61 9.85 -1.59
N LEU A 126 6.37 8.68 -0.98
CA LEU A 126 7.39 7.96 -0.23
C LEU A 126 8.62 7.66 -1.09
N ARG A 127 9.78 7.64 -0.45
CA ARG A 127 11.04 7.12 -1.01
C ARG A 127 11.39 5.83 -0.28
N ASP A 128 10.52 4.83 -0.40
CA ASP A 128 10.69 3.54 0.25
C ASP A 128 11.29 2.50 -0.72
N HIS A 129 12.20 1.67 -0.21
CA HIS A 129 12.85 0.61 -0.97
C HIS A 129 13.13 -0.58 -0.06
N GLY A 130 13.53 -1.70 -0.66
CA GLY A 130 13.97 -2.88 0.08
C GLY A 130 12.85 -3.52 0.90
N THR A 131 12.64 -4.81 0.71
CA THR A 131 11.60 -5.57 1.41
C THR A 131 11.82 -7.04 1.08
N SER A 132 11.42 -7.94 1.96
CA SER A 132 11.23 -9.36 1.65
C SER A 132 9.79 -9.76 1.92
N HIS A 133 9.27 -10.65 1.09
CA HIS A 133 7.93 -11.17 1.24
C HIS A 133 7.95 -12.69 1.10
N PHE A 134 7.15 -13.37 1.91
CA PHE A 134 6.91 -14.79 1.75
C PHE A 134 5.49 -15.17 2.20
N CYS A 135 4.99 -16.23 1.57
CA CYS A 135 3.69 -16.82 1.84
C CYS A 135 3.88 -18.25 2.34
N ILE A 136 3.10 -18.66 3.34
CA ILE A 136 3.03 -20.04 3.80
C ILE A 136 1.56 -20.47 3.82
N VAL A 137 1.28 -21.65 3.27
CA VAL A 137 0.01 -22.37 3.45
C VAL A 137 0.37 -23.80 3.83
N ASP A 138 -0.09 -24.26 4.99
CA ASP A 138 0.17 -25.63 5.45
C ASP A 138 -0.95 -26.61 5.08
N ALA A 139 -0.79 -27.88 5.49
CA ALA A 139 -1.73 -28.95 5.20
C ALA A 139 -3.11 -28.74 5.86
N ASP A 140 -3.15 -28.02 6.99
CA ASP A 140 -4.37 -27.70 7.73
C ASP A 140 -5.02 -26.39 7.24
N ARG A 141 -4.49 -25.81 6.15
CA ARG A 141 -4.94 -24.56 5.54
C ARG A 141 -4.71 -23.33 6.43
N ASN A 142 -3.79 -23.39 7.39
CA ASN A 142 -3.30 -22.19 8.05
C ASN A 142 -2.52 -21.37 7.02
N ALA A 143 -2.79 -20.06 6.96
CA ALA A 143 -2.22 -19.17 5.96
C ALA A 143 -1.47 -18.02 6.64
N VAL A 144 -0.25 -17.74 6.15
CA VAL A 144 0.57 -16.60 6.58
C VAL A 144 1.02 -15.83 5.35
N SER A 145 0.69 -14.54 5.31
CA SER A 145 1.25 -13.57 4.38
C SER A 145 2.16 -12.64 5.18
N MET A 146 3.48 -12.72 4.98
CA MET A 146 4.43 -11.93 5.74
C MET A 146 5.29 -11.06 4.84
N THR A 147 5.22 -9.75 5.08
CA THR A 147 6.12 -8.76 4.50
C THR A 147 6.98 -8.19 5.61
N THR A 148 8.30 -8.24 5.44
CA THR A 148 9.28 -7.77 6.43
C THR A 148 10.34 -6.91 5.74
N THR A 149 10.86 -5.92 6.46
CA THR A 149 11.81 -4.96 5.89
C THR A 149 12.74 -4.35 6.93
N VAL A 150 13.88 -3.85 6.45
CA VAL A 150 14.75 -2.90 7.15
C VAL A 150 14.77 -1.54 6.44
N ASN A 151 13.73 -1.29 5.63
CA ASN A 151 13.69 -0.33 4.53
C ASN A 151 14.79 -0.63 3.51
N PHE A 152 15.77 0.26 3.31
CA PHE A 152 16.72 0.14 2.19
C PHE A 152 17.61 -1.11 2.30
N VAL A 153 18.34 -1.41 1.22
CA VAL A 153 19.37 -2.47 1.26
C VAL A 153 20.38 -2.13 2.36
N PHE A 154 20.55 -3.04 3.34
CA PHE A 154 21.33 -2.83 4.57
C PHE A 154 20.80 -1.73 5.52
N GLY A 155 19.55 -1.30 5.36
CA GLY A 155 18.85 -0.32 6.20
C GLY A 155 19.62 0.99 6.34
N ALA A 156 19.93 1.39 7.57
CA ALA A 156 20.71 2.58 7.87
C ALA A 156 22.21 2.44 7.56
N GLY A 157 22.66 1.31 7.01
CA GLY A 157 24.08 1.00 6.81
C GLY A 157 24.84 0.80 8.13
N MET A 158 24.11 0.63 9.23
CA MET A 158 24.68 0.45 10.57
C MET A 158 24.51 -0.99 11.04
N LEU A 159 25.65 -1.65 11.25
CA LEU A 159 25.75 -2.98 11.84
C LEU A 159 26.19 -2.85 13.29
N SER A 160 25.46 -3.47 14.21
CA SER A 160 25.89 -3.59 15.60
C SER A 160 27.11 -4.51 15.69
N PRO A 161 28.29 -4.04 16.15
CA PRO A 161 29.48 -4.87 16.24
C PRO A 161 29.38 -5.96 17.31
N SER A 162 28.52 -5.79 18.31
CA SER A 162 28.35 -6.77 19.40
C SER A 162 27.33 -7.85 19.09
N THR A 163 26.31 -7.56 18.25
CA THR A 163 25.20 -8.49 17.98
C THR A 163 25.08 -8.91 16.53
N GLY A 164 25.75 -8.24 15.59
CA GLY A 164 25.60 -8.48 14.16
C GLY A 164 24.24 -8.04 13.59
N ILE A 165 23.42 -7.30 14.36
CA ILE A 165 22.12 -6.81 13.90
C ILE A 165 22.31 -5.59 13.00
N VAL A 166 21.69 -5.62 11.81
CA VAL A 166 21.57 -4.46 10.92
C VAL A 166 20.39 -3.61 11.35
N LEU A 167 20.61 -2.31 11.53
CA LEU A 167 19.56 -1.36 11.89
C LEU A 167 18.83 -0.85 10.64
N ASN A 168 17.49 -0.78 10.72
CA ASN A 168 16.67 -0.21 9.66
C ASN A 168 16.86 1.31 9.51
N ASN A 169 16.43 1.85 8.37
CA ASN A 169 16.21 3.28 8.17
C ASN A 169 14.72 3.61 7.95
N GLU A 170 13.81 2.92 8.64
CA GLU A 170 12.36 3.06 8.42
C GLU A 170 11.84 4.49 8.66
N MET A 171 12.53 5.26 9.51
CA MET A 171 12.19 6.67 9.76
C MET A 171 12.28 7.55 8.49
N ASP A 172 12.94 7.09 7.42
CA ASP A 172 13.00 7.77 6.12
C ASP A 172 11.64 7.80 5.39
N ASP A 173 10.73 6.91 5.77
CA ASP A 173 9.37 6.87 5.22
C ASP A 173 8.48 7.99 5.78
N PHE A 174 8.94 8.76 6.78
CA PHE A 174 8.25 9.97 7.20
C PHE A 174 8.43 11.12 6.20
N SER A 175 7.36 11.89 6.02
CA SER A 175 7.45 13.21 5.40
C SER A 175 8.19 14.17 6.34
N THR A 176 9.21 14.85 5.83
CA THR A 176 9.95 15.85 6.61
C THR A 176 9.36 17.25 6.37
N PRO A 177 8.83 17.95 7.40
CA PRO A 177 8.16 19.25 7.21
C PRO A 177 9.03 20.33 6.53
N THR A 178 10.34 20.23 6.66
CA THR A 178 11.32 21.18 6.11
C THR A 178 11.77 20.87 4.69
N GLU A 179 11.36 19.73 4.10
CA GLU A 179 11.69 19.37 2.71
C GLU A 179 10.78 20.13 1.72
N ILE A 180 10.84 21.46 1.75
CA ILE A 180 10.11 22.35 0.84
C ILE A 180 11.05 22.75 -0.30
N SER A 181 10.64 22.53 -1.54
CA SER A 181 11.38 22.90 -2.75
C SER A 181 10.42 23.48 -3.78
N PRO A 182 10.80 24.55 -4.52
CA PRO A 182 9.99 25.06 -5.63
C PRO A 182 9.75 24.04 -6.74
N ASP A 183 10.63 23.04 -6.87
CA ASP A 183 10.62 22.06 -7.97
C ASP A 183 9.97 20.72 -7.58
N LYS A 184 9.50 20.59 -6.32
CA LYS A 184 8.90 19.35 -5.80
C LYS A 184 7.59 19.62 -5.08
N LEU A 185 6.78 18.58 -5.00
CA LEU A 185 5.56 18.61 -4.21
C LEU A 185 5.88 18.77 -2.72
N PRO A 186 5.02 19.48 -1.95
CA PRO A 186 5.24 19.64 -0.53
C PRO A 186 5.11 18.30 0.21
N PRO A 187 5.76 18.16 1.37
CA PRO A 187 5.74 16.93 2.17
C PRO A 187 4.33 16.72 2.78
N ALA A 188 3.90 15.46 2.90
CA ALA A 188 2.55 15.13 3.36
C ALA A 188 2.36 15.32 4.87
N PRO A 189 1.47 16.24 5.33
CA PRO A 189 1.29 16.51 6.76
C PRO A 189 0.78 15.31 7.57
N ALA A 190 -0.08 14.48 6.96
CA ALA A 190 -0.60 13.26 7.57
C ALA A 190 0.52 12.30 7.99
N ASN A 191 1.65 12.35 7.28
CA ASN A 191 2.82 11.51 7.51
C ASN A 191 4.03 12.31 8.03
N PHE A 192 3.83 13.46 8.70
CA PHE A 192 4.95 14.14 9.37
C PHE A 192 5.47 13.32 10.55
N ILE A 193 6.79 13.34 10.73
CA ILE A 193 7.52 12.71 11.84
C ILE A 193 7.04 13.26 13.19
N LYS A 194 6.77 12.35 14.13
CA LYS A 194 6.45 12.64 15.53
C LYS A 194 6.99 11.51 16.41
N SER A 195 7.23 11.81 17.70
CA SER A 195 7.61 10.78 18.67
C SER A 195 6.52 9.70 18.79
N ASN A 196 6.94 8.44 18.89
CA ASN A 196 6.09 7.22 18.95
C ASN A 196 5.16 6.97 17.75
N LYS A 197 5.17 7.84 16.74
CA LYS A 197 4.40 7.65 15.52
C LYS A 197 5.08 6.61 14.63
N ARG A 198 4.30 5.85 13.88
CA ARG A 198 4.80 4.96 12.83
C ARG A 198 4.70 5.64 11.45
N PRO A 199 5.71 5.49 10.58
CA PRO A 199 5.65 6.04 9.23
C PRO A 199 4.62 5.30 8.37
N LEU A 200 4.10 5.98 7.35
CA LEU A 200 3.28 5.37 6.31
C LEU A 200 4.08 4.30 5.55
N SER A 201 3.47 3.15 5.29
CA SER A 201 4.12 2.04 4.56
C SER A 201 3.41 1.69 3.25
N SER A 202 4.16 1.17 2.28
CA SER A 202 3.62 0.57 1.05
C SER A 202 3.45 -0.97 1.12
N MET A 203 3.76 -1.61 2.25
CA MET A 203 3.65 -3.08 2.39
C MET A 203 2.22 -3.58 2.21
N THR A 204 2.03 -4.59 1.35
CA THR A 204 0.71 -5.15 1.01
C THR A 204 0.68 -6.68 1.16
N PRO A 205 0.90 -7.26 2.36
CA PRO A 205 0.63 -8.67 2.59
C PRO A 205 -0.89 -8.89 2.63
N LEU A 206 -1.38 -9.84 1.84
CA LEU A 206 -2.79 -10.16 1.72
C LEU A 206 -3.07 -11.66 1.84
N ILE A 207 -4.17 -11.97 2.50
CA ILE A 207 -4.88 -13.25 2.39
C ILE A 207 -6.17 -12.97 1.64
N VAL A 208 -6.43 -13.73 0.57
CA VAL A 208 -7.62 -13.59 -0.27
C VAL A 208 -8.56 -14.76 0.01
N THR A 209 -9.81 -14.46 0.31
CA THR A 209 -10.86 -15.46 0.53
C THR A 209 -12.02 -15.26 -0.45
N LYS A 210 -12.72 -16.35 -0.74
CA LYS A 210 -13.98 -16.39 -1.48
C LYS A 210 -14.84 -17.50 -0.91
N ASP A 211 -16.12 -17.23 -0.68
CA ASP A 211 -17.05 -18.18 -0.06
C ASP A 211 -16.50 -18.76 1.26
N ASP A 212 -15.92 -17.89 2.09
CA ASP A 212 -15.26 -18.20 3.37
C ASP A 212 -14.09 -19.21 3.28
N GLN A 213 -13.53 -19.42 2.09
CA GLN A 213 -12.35 -20.27 1.86
C GLN A 213 -11.15 -19.43 1.42
N VAL A 214 -9.95 -19.76 1.91
CA VAL A 214 -8.70 -19.18 1.40
C VAL A 214 -8.50 -19.59 -0.05
N VAL A 215 -8.38 -18.62 -0.95
CA VAL A 215 -8.13 -18.85 -2.39
C VAL A 215 -6.79 -18.32 -2.86
N GLY A 216 -6.11 -17.50 -2.05
CA GLY A 216 -4.72 -17.17 -2.28
C GLY A 216 -4.08 -16.39 -1.15
N VAL A 217 -2.75 -16.41 -1.14
CA VAL A 217 -1.91 -15.67 -0.20
C VAL A 217 -0.88 -14.95 -1.03
N ILE A 218 -0.95 -13.62 -1.07
CA ILE A 218 -0.16 -12.81 -1.98
C ILE A 218 0.47 -11.63 -1.24
N GLY A 219 1.53 -11.09 -1.83
CA GLY A 219 2.20 -9.88 -1.38
C GLY A 219 3.44 -9.67 -2.23
N GLY A 220 4.30 -8.75 -1.82
CA GLY A 220 5.47 -8.42 -2.62
C GLY A 220 6.46 -7.52 -1.90
N SER A 221 7.54 -7.24 -2.61
CA SER A 221 8.66 -6.42 -2.15
C SER A 221 8.99 -5.30 -3.14
N GLY A 222 9.58 -4.20 -2.65
CA GLY A 222 10.08 -3.12 -3.50
C GLY A 222 9.49 -1.73 -3.22
N GLY A 223 9.18 -1.43 -1.95
CA GLY A 223 8.66 -0.12 -1.54
C GLY A 223 7.38 0.27 -2.29
N MET A 224 7.34 1.47 -2.88
CA MET A 224 6.17 1.97 -3.59
C MET A 224 5.68 1.07 -4.75
N TYR A 225 6.52 0.18 -5.27
CA TYR A 225 6.14 -0.77 -6.31
C TYR A 225 5.33 -1.96 -5.80
N ILE A 226 5.28 -2.19 -4.48
CA ILE A 226 4.52 -3.30 -3.87
C ILE A 226 3.03 -3.18 -4.21
N ILE A 227 2.41 -2.02 -4.02
CA ILE A 227 0.97 -1.85 -4.27
C ILE A 227 0.62 -2.14 -5.75
N PRO A 228 1.28 -1.52 -6.75
CA PRO A 228 1.08 -1.89 -8.16
C PRO A 228 1.33 -3.36 -8.47
N ALA A 229 2.40 -3.96 -7.93
CA ALA A 229 2.77 -5.34 -8.23
C ALA A 229 1.74 -6.33 -7.68
N VAL A 230 1.35 -6.18 -6.42
CA VAL A 230 0.33 -7.04 -5.78
C VAL A 230 -1.03 -6.86 -6.46
N THR A 231 -1.38 -5.64 -6.86
CA THR A 231 -2.62 -5.38 -7.63
C THR A 231 -2.59 -6.08 -8.98
N GLN A 232 -1.46 -6.04 -9.70
CA GLN A 232 -1.29 -6.76 -10.96
C GLN A 232 -1.40 -8.28 -10.77
N VAL A 233 -0.74 -8.85 -9.75
CA VAL A 233 -0.84 -10.28 -9.43
C VAL A 233 -2.29 -10.66 -9.13
N PHE A 234 -3.00 -9.84 -8.35
CA PHE A 234 -4.41 -10.08 -8.06
C PHE A 234 -5.25 -10.11 -9.36
N ILE A 235 -5.10 -9.12 -10.23
CA ILE A 235 -5.82 -9.06 -11.51
C ILE A 235 -5.47 -10.26 -12.39
N ASN A 236 -4.17 -10.53 -12.58
CA ASN A 236 -3.70 -11.61 -13.44
C ASN A 236 -4.27 -12.95 -13.01
N HIS A 237 -4.20 -13.27 -11.73
CA HIS A 237 -4.66 -14.57 -11.24
C HIS A 237 -6.19 -14.64 -11.09
N PHE A 238 -6.79 -13.73 -10.31
CA PHE A 238 -8.20 -13.85 -9.90
C PHE A 238 -9.21 -13.30 -10.91
N VAL A 239 -8.76 -12.46 -11.85
CA VAL A 239 -9.62 -11.81 -12.87
C VAL A 239 -9.35 -12.35 -14.26
N LEU A 240 -8.07 -12.49 -14.63
CA LEU A 240 -7.64 -12.93 -15.96
C LEU A 240 -7.40 -14.45 -16.05
N GLY A 241 -7.38 -15.16 -14.92
CA GLY A 241 -7.25 -16.62 -14.89
C GLY A 241 -5.84 -17.13 -15.25
N MET A 242 -4.81 -16.33 -15.00
CA MET A 242 -3.42 -16.74 -15.18
C MET A 242 -2.97 -17.66 -14.04
N ASP A 243 -2.14 -18.64 -14.36
CA ASP A 243 -1.56 -19.53 -13.35
C ASP A 243 -0.56 -18.79 -12.43
N PRO A 244 -0.40 -19.22 -11.16
CA PRO A 244 0.55 -18.65 -10.21
C PRO A 244 2.03 -18.72 -10.63
#